data_AF-A0A6N8UGU6-F1
#
_entry.id   AF-A0A6N8UGU6-F1
#
_cell.length_a   1.000
_cell.length_b   1.000
_cell.length_c   1.000
_cell.angle_alpha   90.00
_cell.angle_beta   90.00
_cell.angle_gamma   90.00
#
_symmetry.space_group_name_H-M   'P 1'
#
loop_
_entity.id
_entity.type
_entity.pdbx_description
1 polymer ?
#
loop_
_entity_poly.entity_id
_entity_poly.type
_entity_poly.pdbx_seq_one_letter_code
_entity_poly.pdbx_strand_id
1 'polypeptide(L)' 'MCQKIVINNGEKEIETPKEFKEVLGFPPMIDDDYNAIEGDCCLCQCDLRSTFMWHDIDFVFDGYDYYIKK' A
#
# COMPACT_ATOMS: atom_id res chain seq x y z
N MET A 1 12.36 -8.22 3.02
CA MET A 1 12.11 -7.20 1.98
C MET A 1 10.80 -6.54 2.37
N CYS A 2 10.71 -5.22 2.40
CA CYS A 2 9.46 -4.54 2.75
C CYS A 2 8.51 -4.52 1.54
N GLN A 3 7.21 -4.43 1.81
CA GLN A 3 6.20 -4.25 0.77
C GLN A 3 6.30 -2.84 0.17
N LYS A 4 6.08 -2.72 -1.14
CA LYS A 4 5.87 -1.44 -1.84
C LYS A 4 4.71 -1.51 -2.82
N ILE A 5 4.20 -0.35 -3.21
CA ILE A 5 3.18 -0.24 -4.25
C ILE A 5 3.77 0.49 -5.45
N VAL A 6 3.65 -0.11 -6.62
CA VAL A 6 4.14 0.39 -7.90
C VAL A 6 2.96 0.84 -8.74
N ILE A 7 2.91 2.13 -9.07
CA ILE A 7 1.86 2.74 -9.88
C ILE A 7 2.34 2.87 -11.33
N ASN A 8 1.45 2.57 -12.27
CA ASN A 8 1.65 2.82 -13.71
C ASN A 8 2.99 2.26 -14.25
N ASN A 9 3.32 1.02 -13.89
CA ASN A 9 4.55 0.32 -14.30
C ASN A 9 5.86 1.01 -13.86
N GLY A 10 5.88 1.65 -12.69
CA GLY A 10 7.09 2.24 -12.11
C GLY A 10 7.20 3.76 -12.30
N GLU A 11 6.14 4.43 -12.76
CA GLU A 11 6.09 5.89 -12.77
C GLU A 11 6.17 6.47 -11.35
N LYS A 12 5.58 5.75 -10.39
CA LYS A 12 5.64 6.10 -8.97
C LYS A 12 5.70 4.86 -8.11
N GLU A 13 6.52 4.92 -7.07
CA GLU A 13 6.57 3.92 -6.01
C GLU A 13 6.10 4.56 -4.70
N ILE A 14 5.39 3.77 -3.89
CA ILE A 14 4.95 4.13 -2.55
C ILE A 14 5.57 3.11 -1.61
N GLU A 15 6.33 3.59 -0.63
CA GLU A 15 7.06 2.74 0.31
C GLU A 15 6.59 2.96 1.76
N THR A 16 5.82 4.03 2.01
CA THR A 16 5.34 4.40 3.34
C THR A 16 3.82 4.64 3.41
N PRO A 17 3.17 4.43 4.57
CA PRO A 17 1.75 4.73 4.77
C PRO A 17 1.40 6.21 4.55
N LYS A 18 2.35 7.12 4.83
CA LYS A 18 2.18 8.55 4.57
C LYS A 18 2.09 8.83 3.06
N GLU A 19 3.03 8.32 2.26
CA GLU A 19 2.97 8.43 0.80
C GLU A 19 1.71 7.78 0.24
N PHE A 20 1.30 6.64 0.80
CA PHE A 20 0.05 5.97 0.43
C PHE A 20 -1.12 6.93 0.52
N LYS A 21 -1.28 7.59 1.68
CA LYS A 21 -2.37 8.52 1.93
C LYS A 21 -2.30 9.76 1.05
N GLU A 22 -1.11 10.29 0.82
CA GLU A 22 -0.90 11.43 -0.07
C GLU A 22 -1.26 11.12 -1.52
N VAL A 23 -0.95 9.90 -1.99
CA VAL A 23 -1.17 9.50 -3.38
C VAL A 23 -2.58 9.00 -3.63
N LEU A 24 -3.13 8.19 -2.73
CA LEU A 24 -4.44 7.55 -2.91
C LEU A 24 -5.58 8.35 -2.28
N GLY A 25 -5.28 9.31 -1.40
CA GLY A 25 -6.27 10.22 -0.81
C GLY A 25 -7.03 9.61 0.38
N PHE A 26 -6.66 8.42 0.83
CA PHE A 26 -7.25 7.72 1.97
C PHE A 26 -6.17 6.92 2.73
N PRO A 27 -6.34 6.65 4.04
CA PRO A 27 -5.38 5.87 4.79
C PRO A 27 -5.50 4.37 4.48
N PRO A 28 -4.39 3.59 4.55
CA PRO A 28 -4.47 2.15 4.45
C PRO A 28 -5.07 1.53 5.72
N MET A 29 -5.63 0.33 5.59
CA MET A 29 -6.03 -0.49 6.73
C MET A 29 -4.78 -1.02 7.45
N ILE A 30 -4.87 -1.17 8.77
CA ILE A 30 -3.79 -1.76 9.57
C ILE A 30 -3.75 -3.27 9.35
N ASP A 31 -2.55 -3.85 9.34
CA ASP A 31 -2.35 -5.29 9.35
C ASP A 31 -2.58 -5.86 10.76
N ASP A 32 -3.19 -7.03 10.86
CA ASP A 32 -3.57 -7.65 12.14
C ASP A 32 -2.38 -7.94 13.08
N ASP A 33 -1.16 -8.05 12.53
CA ASP A 33 0.07 -8.25 13.32
C ASP A 33 0.57 -6.96 14.00
N TYR A 34 -0.08 -5.81 13.75
CA TYR A 34 0.32 -4.50 14.24
C TYR A 34 -0.78 -3.79 15.03
N ASN A 35 -0.37 -2.94 15.98
CA ASN A 35 -1.30 -2.18 16.83
C ASN A 35 -1.51 -0.73 16.38
N ALA A 36 -0.57 -0.18 15.60
CA ALA A 36 -0.64 1.16 15.03
C ALA A 36 0.10 1.21 13.69
N ILE A 37 -0.27 2.18 12.85
CA ILE A 37 0.43 2.51 11.60
C ILE A 37 1.30 3.75 11.85
N GLU A 38 2.61 3.58 11.74
CA GLU A 38 3.58 4.68 11.78
C GLU A 38 3.81 5.23 10.37
N GLY A 39 3.53 6.52 10.17
CA GLY A 39 3.43 7.12 8.83
C GLY A 39 4.69 7.05 7.97
N ASP A 40 5.87 7.19 8.57
CA ASP A 40 7.16 7.16 7.89
C ASP A 40 7.84 5.77 7.94
N CYS A 41 7.11 4.73 8.40
CA CYS A 41 7.59 3.34 8.41
C CYS A 41 7.15 2.58 7.14
N CYS A 42 7.47 1.28 7.07
CA CYS A 42 7.14 0.47 5.91
C CYS A 42 5.65 0.11 5.82
N LEU A 43 5.20 -0.16 4.60
CA LEU A 43 3.83 -0.62 4.33
C LEU A 43 3.49 -2.00 4.89
N CYS A 44 4.46 -2.77 5.42
CA CYS A 44 4.18 -4.07 6.04
C CYS A 44 3.25 -3.98 7.26
N GLN A 45 3.07 -2.79 7.83
CA GLN A 45 2.11 -2.53 8.91
C GLN A 45 0.66 -2.42 8.40
N CYS A 46 0.44 -2.54 7.09
CA CYS A 46 -0.81 -2.28 6.42
C CYS A 46 -1.34 -3.50 5.67
N ASP A 47 -2.64 -3.79 5.82
CA ASP A 47 -3.32 -4.77 4.97
C ASP A 47 -3.69 -4.12 3.61
N LEU A 48 -2.71 -4.08 2.71
CA LEU A 48 -2.87 -3.49 1.38
C LEU A 48 -3.91 -4.23 0.54
N ARG A 49 -4.00 -5.56 0.68
CA ARG A 49 -4.93 -6.37 -0.11
C ARG A 49 -6.37 -6.03 0.23
N SER A 50 -6.74 -6.07 1.51
CA SER A 50 -8.10 -5.73 1.94
C SER A 50 -8.40 -4.25 1.66
N THR A 51 -7.41 -3.37 1.85
CA THR A 51 -7.54 -1.95 1.52
C THR A 51 -7.91 -1.75 0.04
N PHE A 52 -7.19 -2.37 -0.89
CA PHE A 52 -7.47 -2.23 -2.32
C PHE A 52 -8.82 -2.83 -2.70
N MET A 53 -9.16 -4.00 -2.15
CA MET A 53 -10.47 -4.61 -2.40
C MET A 53 -11.62 -3.74 -1.89
N TRP A 54 -11.48 -3.11 -0.71
CA TRP A 54 -12.51 -2.23 -0.16
C TRP A 54 -12.71 -0.94 -0.96
N HIS A 55 -11.63 -0.44 -1.56
CA HIS A 55 -11.62 0.75 -2.40
C HIS A 55 -11.84 0.47 -3.90
N ASP A 56 -12.14 -0.76 -4.29
CA ASP A 56 -12.33 -1.19 -5.68
C ASP A 56 -11.13 -0.83 -6.58
N ILE A 57 -9.92 -1.04 -6.06
CA ILE A 57 -8.66 -0.81 -6.77
C ILE A 57 -8.17 -2.14 -7.33
N ASP A 58 -8.05 -2.22 -8.65
CA ASP A 58 -7.41 -3.34 -9.33
C ASP A 58 -5.91 -3.36 -9.06
N PHE A 59 -5.41 -4.52 -8.61
CA PHE A 59 -3.99 -4.73 -8.32
C PHE A 59 -3.51 -6.10 -8.78
N VAL A 60 -2.21 -6.17 -9.08
CA VAL A 60 -1.46 -7.43 -9.25
C VAL A 60 -0.47 -7.54 -8.11
N PHE A 61 -0.48 -8.68 -7.41
CA PHE A 61 0.48 -8.98 -6.36
C PHE A 61 1.60 -9.86 -6.92
N ASP A 62 2.85 -9.42 -6.74
CA ASP A 62 4.04 -10.17 -7.14
C ASP A 62 5.03 -10.26 -5.98
N GLY A 63 4.96 -11.39 -5.26
CA GLY A 63 5.85 -11.71 -4.15
C GLY A 63 5.64 -10.84 -2.91
N TYR A 64 6.08 -9.59 -2.95
CA TYR A 64 5.96 -8.60 -1.88
C TYR A 64 5.40 -7.25 -2.36
N ASP A 65 5.34 -7.04 -3.67
CA ASP A 65 4.98 -5.76 -4.25
C ASP A 65 3.57 -5.80 -4.84
N TYR A 66 2.88 -4.66 -4.76
CA TYR A 66 1.57 -4.46 -5.34
C TYR A 66 1.65 -3.53 -6.53
N TYR A 67 1.18 -3.96 -7.69
CA TYR A 67 1.14 -3.15 -8.90
C TYR A 67 -0.28 -2.68 -9.17
N ILE A 68 -0.48 -1.37 -9.26
CA ILE A 68 -1.80 -0.78 -9.53
C ILE A 68 -1.76 0.15 -10.75
N LYS A 69 -2.92 0.33 -11.38
CA LYS A 69 -3.13 1.30 -12.46
C LYS A 69 -3.95 2.46 -11.91
N LYS A 70 -3.52 3.70 -12.20
CA LYS A 70 -4.19 4.92 -11.74
C LYS A 70 -4.28 5.95 -12.86
#